data_AF-A0A3D1V7D3-F1
#
_entry.id   AF-A0A3D1V7D3-F1
#
_cell.length_a   1.000
_cell.length_b   1.000
_cell.length_c   1.000
_cell.angle_alpha   90.00
_cell.angle_beta   90.00
_cell.angle_gamma   90.00
#
_symmetry.space_group_name_H-M   'P 1'
#
loop_
_entity.id
_entity.type
_entity.pdbx_description
1 polymer ?
#
loop_
_entity_poly.entity_id
_entity_poly.type
_entity_poly.pdbx_seq_one_letter_code
_entity_poly.pdbx_strand_id
1 'polypeptide(L)' 'MTVLLSGSLAYDHIMVFPGHFEDHILPDKIHVLNVSFLVDSL' A
#
# COMPACT_ATOMS: atom_id res chain seq x y z
N MET A 1 -26.84 25.54 10.22
CA MET A 1 -26.98 24.07 10.29
C MET A 1 -25.61 23.50 10.57
N THR A 2 -25.45 22.72 11.64
CA THR A 2 -24.14 22.24 12.11
C THR A 2 -24.07 20.73 11.96
N VAL A 3 -22.98 20.21 11.40
CA VAL A 3 -22.74 18.78 11.21
C VAL A 3 -21.47 18.40 11.96
N LEU A 4 -21.56 17.35 12.76
CA LEU A 4 -20.41 16.76 13.44
C LEU A 4 -19.84 15.65 12.56
N LEU A 5 -18.57 15.79 12.19
CA LEU A 5 -17.82 14.75 11.47
C LEU A 5 -16.82 14.13 12.46
N SER A 6 -16.92 12.82 12.63
CA SER A 6 -15.97 12.02 13.41
C SER A 6 -15.27 11.07 12.45
N GLY A 7 -13.94 11.03 12.53
CA GLY A 7 -13.09 10.22 11.67
C GLY A 7 -11.62 10.45 11.99
N SER A 8 -10.75 9.75 11.27
CA SER A 8 -9.31 9.90 11.39
C SER A 8 -8.83 11.22 10.80
N LEU A 9 -7.91 11.88 11.50
CA LEU A 9 -7.06 12.93 10.95
C LEU A 9 -5.65 12.36 10.84
N ALA A 10 -5.16 12.17 9.63
CA ALA A 10 -3.87 11.55 9.37
C ALA A 10 -3.14 12.23 8.21
N TYR A 11 -1.82 12.04 8.20
CA TYR A 11 -0.99 12.29 7.04
C TYR A 11 -0.77 10.98 6.30
N ASP A 12 -0.95 11.01 4.99
CA ASP A 12 -0.76 9.84 4.15
C ASP A 12 0.63 9.88 3.50
N HIS A 13 1.30 8.73 3.52
CA HIS A 13 2.52 8.48 2.74
C HIS A 13 2.19 7.42 1.70
N ILE A 14 1.89 7.86 0.49
CA ILE A 14 1.35 7.01 -0.57
C ILE A 14 2.43 6.80 -1.64
N MET A 15 2.87 5.55 -1.79
CA MET A 15 3.81 5.14 -2.80
C MET A 15 3.10 4.41 -3.94
N VAL A 16 3.47 4.74 -5.19
CA VAL A 16 2.93 4.09 -6.38
C VAL A 16 3.94 3.09 -6.93
N PHE A 17 3.56 1.81 -6.93
CA PHE A 17 4.31 0.75 -7.59
C PHE A 17 3.80 0.59 -9.03
N PRO A 18 4.65 0.73 -10.07
CA PRO A 18 4.23 0.59 -11.46
C PRO A 18 4.05 -0.89 -11.85
N GLY A 19 2.98 -1.52 -11.39
CA GLY A 19 2.62 -2.90 -11.68
C GLY A 19 1.56 -3.46 -10.73
N HIS A 20 1.22 -4.74 -10.87
CA HIS A 20 0.34 -5.44 -9.94
C HIS A 20 1.16 -6.31 -8.98
N PHE A 21 0.75 -6.35 -7.72
CA PHE A 21 1.43 -7.18 -6.72
C PHE A 21 1.32 -8.68 -7.04
N GLU A 22 0.22 -9.12 -7.66
CA GLU A 22 0.01 -10.52 -8.02
C GLU A 22 1.07 -11.07 -8.98
N ASP A 23 1.59 -10.24 -9.88
CA ASP A 23 2.65 -10.61 -10.82
C ASP A 23 3.99 -10.88 -10.11
N HIS A 24 4.16 -10.38 -8.89
CA HIS A 24 5.41 -10.39 -8.13
C HIS A 24 5.36 -11.27 -6.88
N ILE A 25 4.19 -11.81 -6.54
CA ILE A 25 3.99 -12.72 -5.42
C ILE A 25 4.12 -14.16 -5.92
N LEU A 26 5.01 -14.93 -5.29
CA LEU A 26 5.19 -16.36 -5.58
C LEU A 26 4.27 -17.18 -4.65
N PRO A 27 3.19 -17.80 -5.16
CA PRO A 27 2.21 -18.49 -4.31
C PRO A 27 2.84 -19.59 -3.45
N ASP A 28 3.76 -20.36 -4.03
CA ASP A 28 4.45 -21.47 -3.34
C ASP A 28 5.36 -20.98 -2.19
N LYS A 29 5.72 -19.70 -2.18
CA LYS A 29 6.59 -19.09 -1.16
C LYS A 29 5.83 -18.17 -0.20
N ILE A 30 4.49 -18.18 -0.20
CA ILE A 30 3.69 -17.27 0.63
C ILE A 30 3.95 -17.41 2.13
N HIS A 31 4.36 -18.60 2.58
CA HIS A 31 4.75 -18.88 3.95
C HIS A 31 5.99 -18.08 4.42
N VAL A 32 6.80 -17.55 3.48
CA VAL A 32 7.88 -16.60 3.72
C VAL A 32 7.82 -15.50 2.66
N LEU A 33 6.86 -14.58 2.79
CA LEU A 33 6.69 -13.45 1.87
C LEU A 33 7.84 -12.44 2.07
N ASN A 34 8.69 -12.31 1.04
CA ASN A 34 9.72 -11.29 0.97
C ASN A 34 9.56 -10.51 -0.34
N VAL A 35 9.30 -9.21 -0.23
CA VAL A 35 9.03 -8.32 -1.37
C VAL A 35 9.88 -7.05 -1.26
N SER A 36 10.36 -6.57 -2.40
CA SER A 36 11.07 -5.30 -2.52
C SER A 36 10.54 -4.59 -3.76
N PHE A 37 9.95 -3.41 -3.56
CA PHE A 37 9.36 -2.62 -4.62
C PHE A 37 10.22 -1.38 -4.85
N LEU A 38 10.68 -1.21 -6.09
CA LEU A 38 11.25 0.05 -6.52
C LEU A 38 10.10 1.03 -6.82
N VAL A 39 10.13 2.18 -6.18
CA VAL A 39 9.16 3.27 -6.39
C VAL A 39 9.90 4.55 -6.73
N ASP A 40 9.32 5.35 -7.63
CA ASP A 40 9.98 6.55 -8.16
C ASP A 40 9.97 7.72 -7.15
N SER A 41 8.99 7.75 -6.24
CA SER A 41 8.85 8.81 -5.25
C SER A 41 8.11 8.30 -4.00
N LEU A 42 8.37 8.97 -2.87
CA LEU A 42 7.67 8.81 -1.60
C LEU A 42 6.46 9.74 -1.50
#